data_AF-A0A940CGS2-F1
#
_entry.id   AF-A0A940CGS2-F1
#
_cell.length_a   1.000
_cell.length_b   1.000
_cell.length_c   1.000
_cell.angle_alpha   90.00
_cell.angle_beta   90.00
_cell.angle_gamma   90.00
#
_symmetry.space_group_name_H-M   'P 1'
#
loop_
_entity.id
_entity.type
_entity.pdbx_description
1 polymer ?
#
loop_
_entity_poly.entity_id
_entity_poly.type
_entity_poly.pdbx_seq_one_letter_code
_entity_poly.pdbx_strand_id
1 'polypeptide(L)'
;MIYLTSEKKWIEYLENAAVFDNQEDADNALTFADTQINKLQSAYLIDVELTSNGKPKPISNQELIRATGPTNYFHGKQIEKN
;
A
#
# COMPACT_ATOMS: atom_id res chain seq x y z
N MET A 1 -3.81 5.89 2.88
CA MET A 1 -4.19 4.48 2.60
C MET A 1 -3.63 3.64 3.71
N ILE A 2 -4.25 2.49 4.02
CA ILE A 2 -3.69 1.52 4.95
C ILE A 2 -3.56 0.17 4.26
N TYR A 3 -2.54 -0.58 4.64
CA TYR A 3 -2.17 -1.87 4.08
C TYR A 3 -2.09 -2.90 5.20
N LEU A 4 -2.39 -4.16 4.88
CA LEU A 4 -2.34 -5.27 5.82
C LEU A 4 -0.96 -5.93 5.78
N THR A 5 -0.34 -6.16 6.93
CA THR A 5 0.89 -6.95 7.06
C THR A 5 0.57 -8.43 7.27
N SER A 6 1.58 -9.31 7.10
CA SER A 6 1.42 -10.74 7.34
C SER A 6 1.07 -11.06 8.81
N GLU A 7 1.34 -10.12 9.72
CA GLU A 7 0.93 -10.20 11.13
C GLU A 7 -0.51 -9.71 11.38
N LYS A 8 -1.30 -9.46 10.32
CA LYS A 8 -2.66 -8.91 10.39
C LYS A 8 -2.74 -7.53 11.06
N LYS A 9 -1.68 -6.73 10.93
CA LYS A 9 -1.62 -5.34 11.41
C LYS A 9 -1.84 -4.38 10.24
N TRP A 10 -2.50 -3.27 10.51
CA TRP A 10 -2.69 -2.20 9.53
C TRP A 10 -1.56 -1.19 9.63
N ILE A 11 -0.95 -0.87 8.51
CA ILE A 11 0.16 0.08 8.40
C ILE A 11 -0.11 1.08 7.27
N GLU A 12 0.53 2.24 7.32
CA GLU A 12 0.34 3.29 6.31
C GLU A 12 1.31 3.15 5.12
N TYR A 13 2.33 2.29 5.24
CA TYR A 13 3.42 2.15 4.29
C TYR A 13 3.28 0.88 3.47
N LEU A 14 3.03 1.01 2.16
CA LEU A 14 2.96 -0.13 1.25
C LEU A 14 4.21 -1.02 1.31
N GLU A 15 5.39 -0.43 1.49
CA GLU A 15 6.66 -1.16 1.49
C GLU A 15 6.79 -2.27 2.53
N ASN A 16 5.98 -2.25 3.59
CA ASN A 16 5.96 -3.28 4.63
C ASN A 16 4.67 -4.13 4.57
N ALA A 17 3.85 -3.95 3.53
CA ALA A 17 2.61 -4.69 3.35
C ALA A 17 2.89 -6.16 3.00
N ALA A 18 1.95 -7.03 3.34
CA ALA A 18 1.99 -8.42 2.89
C ALA A 18 1.81 -8.46 1.37
N VAL A 19 2.64 -9.26 0.71
CA VAL A 19 2.53 -9.56 -0.71
C VAL A 19 2.14 -11.02 -0.82
N PHE A 20 1.07 -11.27 -1.57
CA PHE A 20 0.52 -12.59 -1.77
C PHE A 20 0.78 -13.02 -3.21
N ASP A 21 1.53 -14.11 -3.38
CA ASP A 21 1.79 -14.73 -4.69
C ASP A 21 0.63 -15.65 -5.12
N ASN A 22 -0.11 -16.18 -4.14
CA ASN A 22 -1.26 -17.06 -4.36
C ASN A 22 -2.57 -16.31 -4.17
N GLN A 23 -3.49 -16.50 -5.11
CA GLN A 23 -4.83 -15.89 -5.06
C GLN A 23 -5.62 -16.30 -3.81
N GLU A 24 -5.47 -17.55 -3.35
CA GLU A 24 -6.15 -18.06 -2.15
C GLU A 24 -5.72 -17.30 -0.88
N ASP A 25 -4.42 -17.00 -0.73
CA ASP A 25 -3.91 -16.28 0.43
C ASP A 25 -4.38 -14.80 0.41
N ALA A 26 -4.40 -14.20 -0.79
CA ALA A 26 -4.91 -12.85 -1.00
C ALA A 26 -6.42 -12.74 -0.65
N ASP A 27 -7.22 -13.72 -1.06
CA ASP A 27 -8.66 -13.78 -0.76
C ASP A 27 -8.92 -13.99 0.74
N ASN A 28 -8.14 -14.84 1.40
CA ASN A 28 -8.20 -15.00 2.85
C ASN A 28 -7.88 -13.69 3.59
N ALA A 29 -6.87 -12.95 3.13
CA ALA A 29 -6.52 -11.64 3.68
C ALA A 29 -7.64 -10.61 3.46
N LEU A 30 -8.26 -10.61 2.28
CA LEU A 30 -9.39 -9.74 1.96
C LEU A 30 -10.62 -10.07 2.81
N THR A 31 -10.96 -11.35 2.97
CA THR A 31 -12.03 -11.83 3.85
C THR A 31 -11.75 -11.40 5.29
N PHE A 32 -10.52 -11.53 5.78
CA PHE A 32 -10.14 -11.03 7.10
C PHE A 32 -10.36 -9.51 7.20
N ALA A 33 -9.97 -8.74 6.18
CA ALA A 33 -10.18 -7.31 6.17
C ALA A 33 -11.67 -6.91 6.14
N ASP A 34 -12.51 -7.67 5.45
CA ASP A 34 -13.97 -7.46 5.42
C ASP A 34 -14.60 -7.61 6.82
N THR A 35 -14.07 -8.54 7.64
CA THR A 35 -14.49 -8.65 9.06
C THR A 35 -14.12 -7.42 9.91
N GLN A 36 -13.21 -6.56 9.43
CA GLN A 36 -12.74 -5.36 10.13
C GLN A 36 -13.55 -4.10 9.75
N ILE A 37 -14.85 -4.26 9.45
CA ILE A 37 -15.83 -3.18 9.21
C ILE A 37 -15.75 -2.00 10.22
N ASN A 38 -15.33 -2.26 11.47
CA ASN A 38 -15.17 -1.20 12.48
C ASN A 38 -13.93 -0.33 12.25
N LYS A 39 -12.88 -0.85 11.59
CA LYS A 39 -11.61 -0.16 11.35
C LYS A 39 -11.50 0.48 9.97
N LEU A 40 -12.18 -0.06 8.97
CA LEU A 40 -12.12 0.39 7.57
C LEU A 40 -13.46 0.20 6.88
N GLN A 41 -13.77 1.07 5.91
CA GLN A 41 -15.01 0.94 5.13
C GLN A 41 -14.97 -0.20 4.12
N SER A 42 -13.84 -0.38 3.44
CA SER A 42 -13.70 -1.36 2.37
C SER A 42 -12.22 -1.63 2.09
N ALA A 43 -11.85 -2.90 2.01
CA ALA A 43 -10.54 -3.34 1.54
C ALA A 43 -10.63 -3.83 0.10
N TYR A 44 -9.53 -3.71 -0.63
CA TYR A 44 -9.40 -4.22 -1.99
C TYR A 44 -7.95 -4.65 -2.25
N LEU A 45 -7.76 -5.55 -3.20
CA LEU A 45 -6.45 -6.05 -3.61
C LEU A 45 -5.87 -5.16 -4.71
N ILE A 46 -4.55 -5.00 -4.68
CA ILE A 46 -3.81 -4.27 -5.71
C ILE A 46 -2.68 -5.13 -6.23
N ASP A 47 -2.47 -5.08 -7.53
CA ASP A 47 -1.30 -5.69 -8.14
C ASP A 47 -0.04 -4.88 -7.79
N VAL A 48 0.95 -5.58 -7.25
CA VAL A 48 2.23 -5.02 -6.83
C VAL A 48 3.38 -5.80 -7.44
N GLU A 49 4.46 -5.10 -7.75
CA GLU A 49 5.73 -5.66 -8.17
C GLU A 49 6.76 -5.46 -7.07
N LEU A 50 7.59 -6.47 -6.82
CA LEU A 50 8.72 -6.36 -5.90
C LEU A 50 9.86 -5.62 -6.59
N THR A 51 10.21 -4.45 -6.04
CA THR A 51 11.38 -3.69 -6.50
C THR A 51 12.68 -4.43 -6.15
N SER A 52 13.81 -4.02 -6.73
CA SER A 52 15.14 -4.59 -6.45
C SER A 52 15.55 -4.57 -4.97
N ASN A 53 14.90 -3.73 -4.15
CA ASN A 53 15.10 -3.66 -2.70
C ASN A 53 14.17 -4.58 -1.91
N GLY A 54 13.39 -5.45 -2.57
CA GLY A 54 12.41 -6.34 -1.94
C GLY A 54 11.14 -5.64 -1.46
N LYS A 55 10.95 -4.36 -1.78
CA LYS A 55 9.77 -3.59 -1.38
C LYS A 55 8.67 -3.68 -2.45
N PRO A 56 7.42 -3.98 -2.10
CA PRO A 56 6.31 -3.94 -3.03
C PRO A 56 6.01 -2.52 -3.50
N LYS A 57 5.75 -2.39 -4.80
CA LYS A 57 5.38 -1.15 -5.47
C LYS A 57 4.14 -1.41 -6.34
N PRO A 58 3.15 -0.52 -6.39
CA PRO A 58 1.97 -0.75 -7.21
C PRO A 58 2.36 -0.76 -8.68
N ILE A 59 1.80 -1.68 -9.46
CA ILE A 59 2.00 -1.69 -10.92
C ILE A 59 1.17 -0.58 -11.58
N SER A 60 0.02 -0.24 -10.98
CA SER A 60 -0.90 0.75 -11.52
C SER A 60 -0.46 2.16 -11.14
N ASN A 61 -0.31 3.03 -12.14
CA ASN A 61 0.02 4.45 -11.93
C ASN A 61 -0.99 5.16 -11.02
N GLN A 62 -2.26 4.77 -11.06
CA GLN A 62 -3.29 5.37 -10.19
C GLN A 62 -3.05 5.01 -8.73
N GLU A 63 -2.73 3.75 -8.45
CA GLU A 63 -2.38 3.31 -7.10
C GLU A 63 -1.06 3.91 -6.64
N LEU A 64 -0.09 4.13 -7.54
CA LEU A 64 1.15 4.84 -7.22
C LEU A 64 0.86 6.29 -6.77
N ILE A 65 -0.04 6.99 -7.45
CA ILE A 65 -0.46 8.34 -7.08
C ILE A 65 -1.20 8.32 -5.72
N ARG A 66 -2.08 7.33 -5.50
CA ARG A 66 -2.84 7.21 -4.25
C ARG A 66 -2.00 6.78 -3.05
N ALA A 67 -1.04 5.88 -3.23
CA ALA A 67 -0.08 5.44 -2.22
C ALA A 67 0.88 6.58 -1.84
N THR A 68 1.19 7.45 -2.80
CA THR A 68 1.94 8.70 -2.56
C THR A 68 1.12 9.72 -1.76
N GLY A 69 -0.21 9.68 -1.87
CA GLY A 69 -1.14 10.56 -1.17
C GLY A 69 -0.94 12.06 -1.49
N PRO A 70 -1.82 12.95 -1.00
CA PRO A 70 -1.64 14.40 -1.13
C PRO A 70 -0.54 14.98 -0.21
N THR A 71 0.16 14.16 0.57
CA THR A 71 1.23 14.61 1.46
C THR A 71 2.56 14.65 0.74
N ASN A 72 2.87 15.85 0.22
CA ASN A 72 4.10 16.54 0.54
C ASN A 72 5.34 15.64 0.57
N TYR A 73 5.72 15.06 -0.58
CA TYR A 73 7.14 15.11 -0.88
C TYR A 73 7.47 16.60 -0.79
N PHE A 74 8.24 16.98 0.22
CA PHE A 74 9.04 18.19 0.17
C PHE A 74 9.81 18.08 -1.17
N HIS A 75 9.20 18.58 -2.26
CA HIS A 75 9.96 19.42 -3.15
C HIS A 75 10.53 20.44 -2.19
N GLY A 76 11.81 20.26 -1.85
CA GLY A 76 12.64 21.40 -1.54
C GLY A 76 12.30 22.40 -2.62
N LYS A 77 11.45 23.36 -2.25
CA LYS A 77 11.18 24.57 -2.99
C LYS A 77 12.54 24.94 -3.52
N GLN A 78 12.68 24.93 -4.84
CA GLN A 78 13.86 25.39 -5.52
C GLN A 78 14.27 26.69 -4.83
N ILE A 79 15.26 26.62 -3.94
CA ILE A 79 15.80 27.82 -3.33
C ILE A 79 16.62 28.36 -4.48
N GLU A 80 16.02 29.30 -5.18
CA GLU A 80 16.62 30.05 -6.26
C GLU A 80 18.06 30.38 -5.86
N LYS A 81 19.00 29.90 -6.68
CA LYS A 81 20.35 30.44 -6.68
C LYS A 81 20.22 31.94 -6.94
N ASN A 82 20.62 32.75 -5.97
CA ASN A 82 21.07 34.11 -6.22
C ASN A 82 22.46 34.27 -5.59
#